data_AF-A0A379M4Q4-F1
#
_entry.id   AF-A0A379M4Q4-F1
#
_cell.length_a   1.000
_cell.length_b   1.000
_cell.length_c   1.000
_cell.angle_alpha   90.00
_cell.angle_beta   90.00
_cell.angle_gamma   90.00
#
_symmetry.space_group_name_H-M   'P 1'
#
loop_
_entity.id
_entity.type
_entity.pdbx_description
1 polymer ?
#
loop_
_entity_poly.entity_id
_entity_poly.type
_entity_poly.pdbx_seq_one_letter_code
_entity_poly.pdbx_strand_id
1 'polypeptide(L)' 'MINDGVTIEGLRDHVKSQVEIAYTMRRKALKEEGDSNEQWVEGRLDALMQILDVLDPQAADILREEDRRSRGPLADEPN' A
#
# COMPACT_ATOMS: atom_id res chain seq x y z
N MET A 1 -24.57 17.00 -5.06
CA MET A 1 -24.52 16.03 -6.18
C MET A 1 -23.27 15.21 -6.00
N ILE A 2 -23.42 13.93 -5.64
CA ILE A 2 -22.34 12.95 -5.70
C ILE A 2 -22.28 12.56 -7.18
N ASN A 3 -21.12 12.68 -7.82
CA ASN A 3 -20.92 12.44 -9.27
C ASN A 3 -21.56 11.11 -9.72
N ASP A 4 -22.52 11.16 -10.66
CA ASP A 4 -23.30 10.00 -11.16
C ASP A 4 -22.48 8.92 -11.92
N GLY A 5 -21.15 9.03 -11.97
CA GLY A 5 -20.29 8.15 -12.76
C GLY A 5 -19.22 7.38 -11.97
N VAL A 6 -19.04 7.66 -10.67
CA VAL A 6 -18.02 6.97 -9.87
C VAL A 6 -18.71 6.02 -8.91
N THR A 7 -18.64 4.73 -9.21
CA THR A 7 -19.12 3.70 -8.30
C THR A 7 -18.10 3.46 -7.18
N ILE A 8 -18.57 2.94 -6.05
CA ILE A 8 -17.69 2.55 -4.93
C ILE A 8 -16.71 1.48 -5.39
N GLU A 9 -17.14 0.56 -6.26
CA GLU A 9 -16.30 -0.46 -6.88
C GLU A 9 -15.21 0.16 -7.75
N GLY A 10 -15.54 1.16 -8.58
CA GLY A 10 -14.56 1.85 -9.43
C GLY A 10 -13.53 2.62 -8.60
N LEU A 11 -13.96 3.25 -7.51
CA LEU A 11 -13.06 3.92 -6.56
C LEU A 11 -12.15 2.91 -5.85
N ARG A 12 -12.70 1.78 -5.38
CA ARG A 12 -11.95 0.70 -4.76
C ARG A 12 -10.88 0.14 -5.70
N ASP A 13 -11.25 -0.18 -6.94
CA ASP A 13 -10.34 -0.77 -7.91
C ASP A 13 -9.22 0.23 -8.29
N HIS A 14 -9.56 1.52 -8.39
CA HIS A 14 -8.56 2.57 -8.56
C HIS A 14 -7.59 2.65 -7.37
N VAL A 15 -8.09 2.63 -6.14
CA VAL A 15 -7.26 2.66 -4.92
C VAL A 15 -6.35 1.42 -4.85
N LYS A 16 -6.86 0.22 -5.16
CA LYS A 16 -6.03 -1.01 -5.26
C LYS A 16 -4.88 -0.85 -6.25
N SER A 17 -5.16 -0.32 -7.44
CA SER A 17 -4.12 -0.04 -8.43
C SER A 17 -3.07 0.96 -7.92
N GLN A 18 -3.50 2.00 -7.20
CA GLN A 18 -2.56 2.96 -6.59
C GLN A 18 -1.70 2.32 -5.49
N VAL A 19 -2.24 1.39 -4.70
CA VAL A 19 -1.49 0.63 -3.69
C VAL A 19 -0.40 -0.22 -4.34
N GLU A 20 -0.70 -0.93 -5.42
CA GLU A 20 0.29 -1.74 -6.17
C GLU A 20 1.45 -0.89 -6.74
N ILE A 21 1.13 0.30 -7.24
CA ILE A 21 2.15 1.26 -7.71
C ILE A 21 3.03 1.70 -6.55
N ALA A 22 2.43 2.07 -5.41
CA ALA A 22 3.16 2.53 -4.24
C ALA A 22 4.07 1.42 -3.65
N TYR A 23 3.63 0.15 -3.66
CA TYR A 23 4.49 -0.99 -3.31
C TYR A 23 5.69 -1.14 -4.26
N THR A 24 5.48 -0.91 -5.55
CA THR A 24 6.57 -0.95 -6.54
C THR A 24 7.57 0.17 -6.32
N MET A 25 7.10 1.38 -6.00
CA MET A 25 7.96 2.50 -5.61
C MET A 25 8.74 2.19 -4.34
N ARG A 26 8.11 1.56 -3.34
CA ARG A 26 8.76 1.21 -2.07
C ARG A 26 9.87 0.19 -2.30
N ARG A 27 9.61 -0.86 -3.08
CA ARG A 27 10.62 -1.86 -3.47
C ARG A 27 11.79 -1.24 -4.23
N LYS A 28 11.55 -0.16 -4.99
CA LYS A 28 12.63 0.58 -5.68
C LYS A 28 13.44 1.41 -4.67
N ALA A 29 12.77 2.18 -3.82
CA ALA A 29 13.43 2.97 -2.78
C ALA A 29 14.28 2.10 -1.84
N LEU A 30 13.77 0.93 -1.42
CA LEU A 30 14.53 -0.03 -0.58
C LEU A 30 15.78 -0.61 -1.27
N LYS A 31 15.84 -0.62 -2.61
CA LYS A 31 17.01 -1.09 -3.37
C LYS A 31 18.03 0.01 -3.61
N GLU A 32 17.62 1.27 -3.52
CA GLU A 32 18.47 2.44 -3.70
C GLU A 32 18.83 2.96 -2.30
N GLU A 33 19.94 2.48 -1.73
CA GLU A 33 20.40 2.88 -0.38
C GLU A 33 20.40 4.41 -0.22
N GLY A 34 19.65 4.91 0.75
CA GLY A 34 19.58 6.34 1.07
C GLY A 34 18.59 7.15 0.23
N ASP A 35 17.65 6.51 -0.49
CA ASP A 35 16.60 7.24 -1.20
C ASP A 35 15.66 7.96 -0.20
N SER A 36 15.77 9.29 -0.18
CA SER A 36 14.89 10.19 0.58
C SER A 36 13.39 9.99 0.30
N ASN A 37 13.03 9.30 -0.77
CA ASN A 37 11.65 9.00 -1.09
C ASN A 37 11.05 7.85 -0.28
N GLU A 38 11.84 7.05 0.45
CA GLU A 38 11.32 5.90 1.22
C GLU A 38 10.20 6.34 2.19
N GLN A 39 10.44 7.36 3.01
CA GLN A 39 9.45 7.89 3.96
C GLN A 39 8.19 8.44 3.26
N TRP A 40 8.37 9.10 2.11
CA TRP A 40 7.24 9.61 1.34
C TRP A 40 6.38 8.47 0.76
N VAL A 41 7.03 7.41 0.27
CA VAL A 41 6.33 6.24 -0.27
C VAL A 41 5.61 5.49 0.85
N GLU A 42 6.20 5.35 2.04
CA GLU A 42 5.54 4.75 3.19
C GLU A 42 4.29 5.54 3.61
N GLY A 43 4.38 6.86 3.74
CA GLY A 43 3.22 7.69 4.07
C GLY A 43 2.11 7.61 3.01
N ARG A 44 2.47 7.47 1.73
CA ARG A 44 1.51 7.26 0.65
C ARG A 44 0.83 5.90 0.74
N LEU A 45 1.59 4.84 1.03
CA LEU A 45 1.05 3.49 1.23
C LEU A 45 0.06 3.48 2.40
N ASP A 46 0.43 4.08 3.53
CA ASP A 46 -0.44 4.13 4.72
C ASP A 46 -1.77 4.84 4.42
N ALA A 47 -1.72 5.98 3.73
CA ALA A 47 -2.93 6.71 3.35
C ALA A 47 -3.83 5.90 2.41
N LEU A 48 -3.26 5.22 1.42
CA LEU A 48 -4.02 4.38 0.49
C LEU A 48 -4.63 3.16 1.19
N MET A 49 -3.90 2.55 2.13
CA MET A 49 -4.40 1.42 2.93
C MET A 49 -5.55 1.85 3.86
N GLN A 50 -5.48 3.03 4.46
CA GLN A 50 -6.59 3.57 5.26
C GLN A 50 -7.85 3.83 4.42
N ILE A 51 -7.68 4.32 3.18
CA ILE A 51 -8.82 4.47 2.26
C ILE A 51 -9.38 3.09 1.89
N LEU A 52 -8.50 2.12 1.62
CA LEU A 52 -8.92 0.77 1.26
C LEU A 52 -9.62 0.05 2.42
N ASP A 53 -9.24 0.28 3.68
CA ASP A 53 -9.96 -0.24 4.85
C ASP A 53 -11.42 0.18 4.88
N VAL A 54 -11.74 1.38 4.41
CA VAL A 54 -13.12 1.89 4.35
C VAL A 54 -13.89 1.27 3.18
N LEU A 55 -13.21 1.08 2.04
CA LEU A 55 -13.85 0.64 0.79
C LEU A 55 -13.97 -0.89 0.67
N ASP A 56 -12.95 -1.63 1.12
CA ASP A 56 -12.83 -3.09 1.04
C ASP A 56 -11.83 -3.61 2.10
N PRO A 57 -12.29 -3.80 3.35
CA PRO A 57 -11.44 -4.27 4.45
C PRO A 57 -10.75 -5.61 4.16
N GLN A 58 -11.43 -6.52 3.45
CA GLN A 58 -10.87 -7.85 3.14
C GLN A 58 -9.68 -7.72 2.20
N ALA A 59 -9.76 -6.85 1.20
CA ALA A 59 -8.62 -6.60 0.33
C ALA A 59 -7.47 -5.89 1.06
N ALA A 60 -7.77 -4.97 1.98
CA ALA A 60 -6.75 -4.36 2.81
C ALA A 60 -6.01 -5.41 3.65
N ASP A 61 -6.73 -6.37 4.25
CA ASP A 61 -6.13 -7.45 5.03
C ASP A 61 -5.24 -8.38 4.19
N ILE A 62 -5.69 -8.76 2.99
CA ILE A 62 -4.89 -9.56 2.04
C ILE A 62 -3.60 -8.83 1.69
N LEU A 63 -3.67 -7.54 1.36
CA LEU A 63 -2.50 -6.74 0.98
C LEU A 63 -1.52 -6.53 2.14
N ARG A 64 -2.00 -6.40 3.39
CA ARG A 64 -1.13 -6.34 4.58
C ARG A 64 -0.41 -7.66 4.83
N GLU A 65 -1.12 -8.77 4.65
CA GLU A 65 -0.53 -10.11 4.78
C GLU A 65 0.53 -10.33 3.70
N GLU A 66 0.26 -9.93 2.46
CA GLU A 66 1.24 -9.97 1.37
C GLU A 66 2.45 -9.07 1.64
N ASP A 67 2.24 -7.84 2.13
CA ASP A 67 3.33 -6.96 2.53
C ASP A 67 4.19 -7.60 3.62
N ARG A 68 3.57 -8.16 4.67
CA ARG A 68 4.26 -8.86 5.75
C ARG A 68 5.10 -10.02 5.23
N ARG A 69 4.55 -10.83 4.31
CA ARG A 69 5.30 -11.93 3.66
C ARG A 69 6.44 -11.42 2.79
N SER A 70 6.22 -10.34 2.06
CA SER A 70 7.21 -9.76 1.15
C SER A 70 8.41 -9.13 1.88
N ARG A 71 8.20 -8.68 3.13
CA ARG A 71 9.26 -8.19 4.02
C ARG A 71 10.17 -9.32 4.53
N GLY A 72 9.83 -10.60 4.31
CA GLY A 72 10.51 -11.75 4.92
C GLY A 72 10.36 -11.74 6.45
N PRO A 73 10.90 -12.73 7.19
CA PRO A 73 11.20 -12.44 8.59
C PRO A 73 12.08 -11.20 8.58
N LEU A 74 11.63 -10.11 9.24
CA LEU A 74 12.58 -9.13 9.76
C LEU A 74 13.64 -9.99 10.42
N ALA A 75 14.86 -9.98 9.87
CA ALA A 75 15.96 -10.78 10.39
C ALA A 75 15.88 -10.68 11.90
N ASP A 76 15.56 -11.82 12.53
CA ASP A 76 15.27 -11.93 13.94
C ASP A 76 16.27 -11.06 14.69
N GLU A 77 15.79 -10.11 15.51
CA GLU A 77 16.64 -9.49 16.50
C GLU A 77 17.31 -10.61 17.32
N PRO A 78 18.65 -10.69 17.36
CA PRO A 78 19.33 -11.49 18.35
C PRO A 78 20.14 -10.55 19.24
N ASN A 79 19.59 -10.27 20.41
CA ASN A 79 20.23 -9.82 21.67
C ASN A 79 21.23 -8.65 21.62
#